data_AF-I0HDJ3-F1
#
_entry.id   AF-I0HDJ3-F1
#
_cell.length_a   1.000
_cell.length_b   1.000
_cell.length_c   1.000
_cell.angle_alpha   90.00
_cell.angle_beta   90.00
_cell.angle_gamma   90.00
#
_symmetry.space_group_name_H-M   'P 1'
#
loop_
_entity.id
_entity.type
_entity.pdbx_description
1 polymer ?
#
loop_
_entity_poly.entity_id
_entity_poly.type
_entity_poly.pdbx_seq_one_letter_code
_entity_poly.pdbx_strand_id
1 'polypeptide(L)'
;MTPIDAGRFAGLLHAYGQATDTPAHLDALAGGDPAALDAAVHHLWSAIIHQGTPWTATAPAALVVAALVGDSWMSGPARAGLRADLLGFLAEVAEAGMPFPELTDLEPPPGFDLDAVVAQAVAEDEDRAASDRLTSPPPPPSPRPAAAGRAARGGRSPGERARADTPAERTLARGGAGEAPWAGGSPPTIYRQRACRRAKNIVKLPRAP
;
A
#
# COMPACT_ATOMS: atom_id res chain seq x y z
N MET A 1 -14.52 12.44 11.72
CA MET A 1 -14.23 11.55 10.57
C MET A 1 -15.37 11.58 9.56
N THR A 2 -15.15 12.12 8.37
CA THR A 2 -16.09 12.02 7.24
C THR A 2 -16.05 10.59 6.69
N PRO A 3 -17.19 9.96 6.36
CA PRO A 3 -17.20 8.64 5.73
C PRO A 3 -16.38 8.65 4.43
N ILE A 4 -15.59 7.60 4.22
CA ILE A 4 -14.86 7.42 2.97
C ILE A 4 -15.86 6.97 1.90
N ASP A 5 -16.05 7.80 0.88
CA ASP A 5 -16.90 7.47 -0.25
C ASP A 5 -16.14 6.54 -1.19
N ALA A 6 -16.41 5.24 -1.12
CA ALA A 6 -15.82 4.25 -2.01
C ALA A 6 -16.16 4.51 -3.49
N GLY A 7 -17.33 5.08 -3.78
CA GLY A 7 -17.75 5.43 -5.15
C GLY A 7 -16.87 6.50 -5.77
N ARG A 8 -16.32 7.42 -4.95
CA ARG A 8 -15.36 8.44 -5.39
C ARG A 8 -14.07 7.83 -5.94
N PHE A 9 -13.65 6.66 -5.46
CA PHE A 9 -12.39 6.03 -5.87
C PHE A 9 -12.53 5.07 -7.06
N ALA A 10 -13.76 4.68 -7.42
CA ALA A 10 -14.00 3.69 -8.48
C ALA A 10 -13.50 4.13 -9.86
N GLY A 11 -13.51 5.44 -10.16
CA GLY A 11 -13.00 5.99 -11.42
C GLY A 11 -11.58 6.56 -11.33
N LEU A 12 -10.88 6.36 -10.21
CA LEU A 12 -9.54 6.90 -9.99
C LEU A 12 -8.48 5.82 -10.17
N LEU A 13 -7.27 6.27 -10.47
CA LEU A 13 -6.09 5.44 -10.68
C LEU A 13 -5.07 5.71 -9.57
N HIS A 14 -4.36 4.64 -9.23
CA HIS A 14 -3.10 4.64 -8.52
C HIS A 14 -2.06 3.87 -9.35
N ALA A 15 -0.83 3.71 -8.87
CA ALA A 15 0.25 3.12 -9.68
C ALA A 15 0.05 1.70 -10.20
N TYR A 16 -0.89 0.95 -9.61
CA TYR A 16 -1.18 -0.44 -9.97
C TYR A 16 -2.54 -0.61 -10.67
N GLY A 17 -3.14 0.47 -11.19
CA GLY A 17 -4.44 0.45 -11.88
C GLY A 17 -5.54 1.17 -11.10
N GLN A 18 -6.78 0.67 -11.18
CA GLN A 18 -7.94 1.26 -10.49
C GLN A 18 -7.78 1.27 -8.97
N ALA A 19 -8.14 2.39 -8.34
CA ALA A 19 -7.97 2.64 -6.91
C ALA A 19 -9.13 2.10 -6.04
N THR A 20 -9.81 1.03 -6.48
CA THR A 20 -11.01 0.50 -5.78
C THR A 20 -10.71 -0.08 -4.40
N ASP A 21 -9.46 -0.44 -4.13
CA ASP A 21 -8.94 -0.95 -2.85
C ASP A 21 -8.57 0.17 -1.86
N THR A 22 -8.31 1.37 -2.37
CA THR A 22 -7.81 2.53 -1.61
C THR A 22 -8.72 2.92 -0.45
N PRO A 23 -10.07 2.91 -0.56
CA PRO A 23 -10.95 3.18 0.57
C PRO A 23 -10.67 2.29 1.79
N ALA A 24 -10.45 0.99 1.59
CA ALA A 24 -10.20 0.05 2.68
C ALA A 24 -8.87 0.34 3.39
N HIS A 25 -7.83 0.71 2.63
CA HIS A 25 -6.55 1.14 3.20
C HIS A 25 -6.70 2.44 3.99
N LEU A 26 -7.45 3.42 3.48
CA LEU A 26 -7.68 4.67 4.19
C LEU A 26 -8.50 4.47 5.49
N ASP A 27 -9.48 3.58 5.49
CA ASP A 27 -10.24 3.21 6.69
C ASP A 27 -9.33 2.54 7.74
N ALA A 28 -8.41 1.68 7.30
CA ALA A 28 -7.46 1.01 8.20
C ALA A 28 -6.52 2.00 8.93
N LEU A 29 -6.26 3.19 8.37
CA LEU A 29 -5.51 4.25 9.07
C LEU A 29 -6.23 4.77 10.33
N ALA A 30 -7.55 4.69 10.38
CA ALA A 30 -8.37 5.21 11.48
C ALA A 30 -8.45 4.26 12.68
N GLY A 31 -8.14 2.98 12.51
CA GLY A 31 -8.30 2.00 13.58
C GLY A 31 -8.11 0.54 13.21
N GLY A 32 -7.44 0.25 12.09
CA GLY A 32 -7.09 -1.11 11.71
C GLY A 32 -6.16 -1.78 12.74
N ASP A 33 -6.10 -3.11 12.68
CA ASP A 33 -5.08 -3.85 13.43
C ASP A 33 -3.65 -3.47 12.96
N PRO A 34 -2.59 -3.85 13.69
CA PRO A 34 -1.23 -3.46 13.33
C PRO A 34 -0.80 -3.84 11.91
N ALA A 35 -1.29 -4.96 11.37
CA ALA A 35 -0.94 -5.40 10.02
C ALA A 35 -1.70 -4.60 8.96
N ALA A 36 -2.99 -4.34 9.19
CA ALA A 36 -3.81 -3.50 8.32
C ALA A 36 -3.29 -2.05 8.29
N LEU A 37 -2.84 -1.54 9.43
CA LEU A 37 -2.24 -0.21 9.52
C LEU A 37 -0.93 -0.12 8.73
N ASP A 38 -0.04 -1.10 8.86
CA ASP A 38 1.22 -1.14 8.12
C ASP A 38 0.98 -1.24 6.60
N ALA A 39 0.05 -2.10 6.19
CA ALA A 39 -0.37 -2.22 4.79
C ALA A 39 -0.96 -0.91 4.25
N ALA A 40 -1.76 -0.21 5.05
CA ALA A 40 -2.33 1.08 4.68
C ALA A 40 -1.26 2.16 4.50
N VAL A 41 -0.30 2.26 5.42
CA VAL A 41 0.84 3.18 5.28
C VAL A 41 1.66 2.82 4.04
N HIS A 42 1.93 1.54 3.82
CA HIS A 42 2.62 1.08 2.61
C HIS A 42 1.86 1.46 1.33
N HIS A 43 0.54 1.31 1.31
CA HIS A 43 -0.30 1.69 0.15
C HIS A 43 -0.14 3.15 -0.24
N LEU A 44 -0.07 4.05 0.76
CA LEU A 44 0.15 5.49 0.50
C LEU A 44 1.45 5.73 -0.30
N TRP A 45 2.54 5.05 0.08
CA TRP A 45 3.87 5.27 -0.51
C TRP A 45 4.18 4.43 -1.76
N SER A 46 3.47 3.32 -1.94
CA SER A 46 3.68 2.39 -3.05
C SER A 46 2.69 2.60 -4.18
N ALA A 47 1.44 2.92 -3.88
CA ALA A 47 0.38 3.04 -4.88
C ALA A 47 -0.05 4.49 -5.10
N ILE A 48 -0.32 5.22 -4.01
CA ILE A 48 -0.94 6.56 -4.08
C ILE A 48 0.06 7.63 -4.54
N ILE A 49 1.28 7.65 -4.03
CA ILE A 49 2.37 8.50 -4.55
C ILE A 49 3.60 7.65 -4.86
N HIS A 50 3.57 7.00 -6.02
CA HIS A 50 4.59 6.02 -6.39
C HIS A 50 5.89 6.72 -6.80
N GLN A 51 6.94 6.53 -5.99
CA GLN A 51 8.27 7.10 -6.23
C GLN A 51 8.28 8.64 -6.42
N GLY A 52 7.32 9.33 -5.79
CA GLY A 52 7.14 10.78 -5.90
C GLY A 52 6.20 11.21 -7.03
N THR A 53 5.71 10.27 -7.84
CA THR A 53 4.72 10.56 -8.89
C THR A 53 3.29 10.49 -8.33
N PRO A 54 2.51 11.59 -8.38
CA PRO A 54 1.11 11.57 -8.01
C PRO A 54 0.25 10.94 -9.11
N TRP A 55 -0.83 10.31 -8.69
CA TRP A 55 -1.87 9.68 -9.50
C TRP A 55 -3.23 10.35 -9.25
N THR A 56 -4.26 10.01 -10.03
CA THR A 56 -5.58 10.66 -9.88
C THR A 56 -6.22 10.39 -8.52
N ALA A 57 -5.86 9.28 -7.85
CA ALA A 57 -6.25 9.00 -6.47
C ALA A 57 -5.49 9.80 -5.39
N THR A 58 -4.36 10.45 -5.72
CA THR A 58 -3.50 11.12 -4.73
C THR A 58 -4.18 12.27 -4.03
N ALA A 59 -4.76 13.22 -4.76
CA ALA A 59 -5.39 14.37 -4.14
C ALA A 59 -6.59 13.97 -3.24
N PRO A 60 -7.52 13.10 -3.68
CA PRO A 60 -8.57 12.57 -2.81
C PRO A 60 -8.06 11.85 -1.56
N ALA A 61 -7.05 10.98 -1.69
CA ALA A 61 -6.46 10.29 -0.55
C ALA A 61 -5.77 11.26 0.44
N ALA A 62 -5.05 12.26 -0.08
CA ALA A 62 -4.39 13.28 0.73
C ALA A 62 -5.38 14.10 1.56
N LEU A 63 -6.56 14.41 1.03
CA LEU A 63 -7.62 15.09 1.79
C LEU A 63 -8.11 14.26 2.97
N VAL A 64 -8.27 12.94 2.78
CA VAL A 64 -8.66 12.02 3.87
C VAL A 64 -7.55 11.95 4.93
N VAL A 65 -6.29 11.82 4.50
CA VAL A 65 -5.14 11.80 5.42
C VAL A 65 -4.99 13.12 6.18
N ALA A 66 -5.23 14.27 5.54
CA ALA A 66 -5.20 15.57 6.19
C ALA A 66 -6.28 15.69 7.28
N ALA A 67 -7.50 15.20 7.00
CA ALA A 67 -8.57 15.15 7.99
C ALA A 67 -8.20 14.24 9.18
N LEU A 68 -7.63 13.07 8.92
CA LEU A 68 -7.14 12.12 9.92
C LEU A 68 -6.10 12.76 10.86
N VAL A 69 -5.10 13.45 10.30
CA VAL A 69 -4.04 14.12 11.08
C VAL A 69 -4.58 15.29 11.92
N GLY A 70 -5.66 15.92 11.46
CA GLY A 70 -6.34 16.99 12.17
C GLY A 70 -7.22 16.53 13.34
N ASP A 71 -7.59 15.25 13.41
CA ASP A 71 -8.43 14.72 14.47
C ASP A 71 -7.67 14.60 15.80
N SER A 72 -8.35 14.94 16.91
CA SER A 72 -7.75 15.01 18.24
C SER A 72 -7.20 13.67 18.75
N TRP A 73 -7.80 12.55 18.34
CA TRP A 73 -7.35 11.21 18.71
C TRP A 73 -5.95 10.87 18.16
N MET A 74 -5.51 11.55 17.10
CA MET A 74 -4.19 11.35 16.49
C MET A 74 -3.06 12.11 17.21
N SER A 75 -3.39 13.00 18.16
CA SER A 75 -2.41 13.89 18.83
C SER A 75 -1.65 13.27 20.01
N GLY A 76 -1.94 12.02 20.39
CA GLY A 76 -1.32 11.35 21.54
C GLY A 76 0.04 10.70 21.24
N PRO A 77 0.90 10.48 22.26
CA PRO A 77 2.24 9.88 22.09
C PRO A 77 2.20 8.48 21.49
N ALA A 78 1.14 7.71 21.77
CA ALA A 78 0.94 6.38 21.19
C ALA A 78 0.80 6.38 19.66
N ARG A 79 0.43 7.52 19.04
CA ARG A 79 0.26 7.68 17.60
C ARG A 79 1.26 8.64 16.97
N ALA A 80 2.26 9.10 17.72
CA ALA A 80 3.26 10.04 17.23
C ALA A 80 4.02 9.52 15.99
N GLY A 81 4.33 8.22 15.96
CA GLY A 81 4.97 7.57 14.80
C GLY A 81 4.08 7.63 13.56
N LEU A 82 2.86 7.10 13.65
CA LEU A 82 1.89 7.14 12.57
C LEU A 82 1.62 8.58 12.09
N ARG A 83 1.42 9.51 13.01
CA ARG A 83 1.18 10.92 12.68
C ARG A 83 2.36 11.53 11.91
N ALA A 84 3.59 11.20 12.29
CA ALA A 84 4.78 11.66 11.58
C ALA A 84 4.85 11.06 10.16
N ASP A 85 4.53 9.78 10.00
CA ASP A 85 4.53 9.12 8.68
C ASP A 85 3.45 9.72 7.76
N LEU A 86 2.24 9.99 8.28
CA LEU A 86 1.16 10.64 7.53
C LEU A 86 1.49 12.10 7.15
N LEU A 87 2.10 12.86 8.06
CA LEU A 87 2.61 14.20 7.74
C LEU A 87 3.71 14.15 6.68
N GLY A 88 4.57 13.14 6.72
CA GLY A 88 5.59 12.92 5.68
C GLY A 88 4.97 12.63 4.32
N PHE A 89 3.91 11.82 4.27
CA PHE A 89 3.16 11.59 3.04
C PHE A 89 2.54 12.89 2.50
N LEU A 90 1.87 13.68 3.35
CA LEU A 90 1.29 14.96 2.93
C LEU A 90 2.34 15.95 2.41
N ALA A 91 3.53 15.97 2.99
CA ALA A 91 4.64 16.79 2.52
C ALA A 91 5.10 16.35 1.12
N GLU A 92 5.23 15.04 0.87
CA GLU A 92 5.58 14.53 -0.46
C GLU A 92 4.53 14.88 -1.51
N VAL A 93 3.23 14.78 -1.17
CA VAL A 93 2.13 15.19 -2.06
C VAL A 93 2.19 16.69 -2.37
N ALA A 94 2.46 17.53 -1.37
CA ALA A 94 2.59 18.97 -1.58
C ALA A 94 3.77 19.31 -2.51
N GLU A 95 4.92 18.66 -2.31
CA GLU A 95 6.09 18.82 -3.18
C GLU A 95 5.83 18.36 -4.61
N ALA A 96 5.14 17.23 -4.79
CA ALA A 96 4.76 16.73 -6.11
C ALA A 96 3.76 17.63 -6.84
N GLY A 97 2.95 18.39 -6.09
CA GLY A 97 2.02 19.38 -6.64
C GLY A 97 2.64 20.74 -6.95
N MET A 98 3.92 20.96 -6.63
CA MET A 98 4.59 22.21 -6.97
C MET A 98 4.77 22.30 -8.49
N PRO A 99 4.42 23.45 -9.10
CA PRO A 99 4.60 23.62 -10.53
C PRO A 99 6.08 23.50 -10.91
N PHE A 100 6.37 22.78 -12.00
CA PHE A 100 7.68 22.84 -12.64
C PHE A 100 7.78 24.18 -13.37
N PRO A 101 8.72 25.07 -12.99
CA PRO A 101 8.86 26.38 -13.60
C PRO A 101 8.99 26.31 -15.12
N GLU A 102 9.63 25.27 -15.65
CA GLU A 102 9.80 25.06 -17.10
C GLU A 102 8.50 24.65 -17.83
N LEU A 103 7.47 24.18 -17.13
CA LEU A 103 6.21 23.73 -17.72
C LEU A 103 5.04 24.69 -17.45
N THR A 104 5.20 25.66 -16.54
CA THR A 104 4.14 26.61 -16.17
C THR A 104 3.67 27.49 -17.32
N ASP A 105 4.51 27.70 -18.33
CA ASP A 105 4.20 28.51 -19.51
C ASP A 105 3.71 27.66 -20.71
N LEU A 106 3.61 26.33 -20.55
CA LEU A 106 3.05 25.46 -21.57
C LEU A 106 1.52 25.44 -21.44
N GLU A 107 0.86 26.23 -22.28
CA GLU A 107 -0.57 26.02 -22.48
C GLU A 107 -0.82 24.65 -23.12
N PRO A 108 -1.81 23.88 -22.63
CA PRO A 108 -2.31 22.73 -23.36
C PRO A 108 -2.77 23.18 -24.76
N PRO A 109 -2.61 22.34 -25.79
CA PRO A 109 -3.11 22.69 -27.11
C PRO A 109 -4.62 23.00 -27.06
N PRO A 110 -5.11 23.95 -27.87
CA PRO A 110 -6.53 24.28 -27.90
C PRO A 110 -7.39 23.04 -28.13
N GLY A 111 -8.37 22.81 -27.26
CA GLY A 111 -9.25 21.63 -27.33
C GLY A 111 -8.67 20.35 -26.72
N PHE A 112 -7.54 20.42 -26.02
CA PHE A 112 -7.01 19.28 -25.25
C PHE A 112 -7.85 19.07 -23.98
N ASP A 113 -8.57 17.94 -23.94
CA ASP A 113 -9.36 17.50 -22.80
C ASP A 113 -8.60 16.40 -22.05
N LEU A 114 -7.90 16.80 -20.99
CA LEU A 114 -7.13 15.87 -20.15
C LEU A 114 -8.04 14.83 -19.48
N ASP A 115 -9.24 15.24 -19.06
CA ASP A 115 -10.19 14.35 -18.37
C ASP A 115 -10.72 13.27 -19.32
N ALA A 116 -11.00 13.62 -20.58
CA ALA A 116 -11.37 12.64 -21.59
C ALA A 116 -10.24 11.65 -21.90
N VAL A 117 -8.99 12.13 -21.99
CA VAL A 117 -7.82 11.26 -22.22
C VAL A 117 -7.63 10.28 -21.06
N VAL A 118 -7.75 10.76 -19.82
CA VAL A 118 -7.67 9.89 -18.63
C VAL A 118 -8.83 8.88 -18.62
N ALA A 119 -10.06 9.31 -18.91
CA ALA A 119 -11.21 8.42 -18.95
C ALA A 119 -11.06 7.32 -20.01
N GLN A 120 -10.52 7.65 -21.19
CA GLN A 120 -10.22 6.67 -22.24
C GLN A 120 -9.16 5.66 -21.78
N ALA A 121 -8.08 6.12 -21.16
CA ALA A 121 -7.03 5.23 -20.65
C ALA A 121 -7.56 4.24 -19.58
N VAL A 122 -8.48 4.70 -18.73
CA VAL A 122 -9.15 3.84 -17.74
C VAL A 122 -10.03 2.79 -18.42
N ALA A 123 -10.83 3.18 -19.42
CA ALA A 123 -11.72 2.27 -20.13
C ALA A 123 -10.96 1.18 -20.92
N GLU A 124 -9.84 1.55 -21.54
CA GLU A 124 -9.00 0.60 -22.28
C GLU A 124 -8.36 -0.48 -21.38
N ASP A 125 -8.06 -0.14 -20.12
CA ASP A 125 -7.52 -1.11 -19.15
C ASP A 125 -8.59 -2.10 -18.66
N GLU A 126 -9.85 -1.64 -18.51
CA GLU A 126 -10.98 -2.53 -18.20
C GLU A 126 -11.24 -3.56 -19.32
N ASP A 127 -11.16 -3.13 -20.58
CA ASP A 127 -11.31 -4.01 -21.75
C ASP A 127 -10.18 -5.03 -21.82
N ARG A 128 -8.95 -4.64 -21.48
CA ARG A 128 -7.80 -5.55 -21.40
C ARG A 128 -7.97 -6.56 -20.27
N ALA A 129 -8.36 -6.12 -19.08
CA ALA A 129 -8.63 -6.99 -17.94
C ALA A 129 -9.79 -7.96 -18.22
N ALA A 130 -10.82 -7.52 -18.95
CA ALA A 130 -11.91 -8.38 -19.39
C ALA A 130 -11.44 -9.42 -20.43
N SER A 131 -10.61 -9.01 -21.39
CA SER A 131 -10.01 -9.90 -22.38
C SER A 131 -9.13 -10.98 -21.73
N ASP A 132 -8.24 -10.62 -20.80
CA ASP A 132 -7.35 -11.56 -20.11
C ASP A 132 -8.10 -12.59 -19.25
N ARG A 133 -9.26 -12.22 -18.70
CA ARG A 133 -10.16 -13.15 -17.99
C ARG A 133 -10.81 -14.16 -18.94
N LEU A 134 -11.05 -13.78 -20.19
CA LEU A 134 -11.66 -14.66 -21.19
C LEU A 134 -10.65 -15.62 -21.82
N THR A 135 -9.39 -15.21 -21.93
CA THR A 135 -8.29 -16.03 -22.49
C THR A 135 -7.49 -16.81 -21.45
N SER A 136 -7.62 -16.51 -20.16
CA SER A 136 -6.94 -17.29 -19.11
C SER A 136 -7.59 -18.67 -18.94
N PRO A 137 -6.82 -19.77 -19.01
CA PRO A 137 -7.34 -21.09 -18.71
C PRO A 137 -7.78 -21.15 -17.23
N PRO A 138 -8.87 -21.86 -16.91
CA PRO A 138 -9.33 -21.98 -15.53
C PRO A 138 -8.21 -22.59 -14.66
N PRO A 139 -8.09 -22.16 -13.39
CA PRO A 139 -7.10 -22.75 -12.49
C PRO A 139 -7.35 -24.26 -12.38
N PRO A 140 -6.30 -25.08 -12.25
CA PRO A 140 -6.46 -26.51 -12.10
C PRO A 140 -7.32 -26.81 -10.86
N PRO A 141 -8.21 -27.83 -10.91
CA PRO A 141 -9.04 -28.17 -9.78
C PRO A 141 -8.15 -28.50 -8.58
N SER A 142 -8.49 -27.95 -7.41
CA SER A 142 -7.76 -28.23 -6.17
C SER A 142 -7.72 -29.74 -5.92
N PRO A 143 -6.57 -30.29 -5.45
CA PRO A 143 -6.48 -31.71 -5.13
C PRO A 143 -7.50 -32.05 -4.06
N ARG A 144 -8.36 -33.03 -4.35
CA ARG A 144 -9.31 -33.57 -3.38
C ARG A 144 -8.55 -34.06 -2.15
N PRO A 145 -9.00 -33.74 -0.93
CA PRO A 145 -8.37 -34.30 0.26
C PRO A 145 -8.48 -35.83 0.20
N ALA A 146 -7.34 -36.50 0.31
CA ALA A 146 -7.28 -37.95 0.43
C ALA A 146 -8.15 -38.36 1.63
N ALA A 147 -9.07 -39.30 1.40
CA ALA A 147 -9.90 -39.86 2.45
C ALA A 147 -9.00 -40.45 3.54
N ALA A 148 -8.94 -39.78 4.70
CA ALA A 148 -8.26 -40.29 5.87
C ALA A 148 -8.96 -41.58 6.30
N GLY A 149 -8.27 -42.70 6.10
CA GLY A 149 -8.68 -44.02 6.54
C GLY A 149 -8.94 -44.02 8.04
N ARG A 150 -10.16 -44.40 8.40
CA ARG A 150 -10.63 -44.58 9.78
C ARG A 150 -9.95 -45.83 10.33
N ALA A 151 -8.87 -45.68 11.09
CA ALA A 151 -8.27 -46.75 11.87
C ALA A 151 -8.58 -46.57 13.36
N ALA A 152 -8.78 -47.69 14.02
CA ALA A 152 -9.56 -47.87 15.22
C ALA A 152 -8.82 -47.57 16.53
N ARG A 153 -9.63 -47.43 17.59
CA ARG A 153 -9.26 -47.30 19.00
C ARG A 153 -8.42 -48.49 19.48
N GLY A 154 -7.43 -48.23 20.32
CA GLY A 154 -6.83 -49.25 21.20
C GLY A 154 -5.69 -48.72 22.07
N GLY A 155 -5.91 -48.68 23.40
CA GLY A 155 -4.87 -48.95 24.41
C GLY A 155 -3.96 -47.81 24.89
N ARG A 156 -4.21 -47.32 26.11
CA ARG A 156 -3.18 -46.73 27.01
C ARG A 156 -2.30 -47.87 27.56
N SER A 157 -1.04 -47.72 27.98
CA SER A 157 -0.52 -46.93 29.12
C SER A 157 1.04 -47.01 29.16
N PRO A 158 1.79 -46.67 30.24
CA PRO A 158 2.60 -45.45 30.30
C PRO A 158 4.09 -45.66 30.66
N GLY A 159 4.90 -44.62 30.45
CA GLY A 159 6.21 -44.46 31.09
C GLY A 159 7.34 -44.31 30.08
N GLU A 160 7.97 -43.14 30.00
CA GLU A 160 9.31 -42.90 30.57
C GLU A 160 9.73 -41.45 30.31
N ARG A 161 10.40 -40.83 31.28
CA ARG A 161 10.94 -39.47 31.18
C ARG A 161 12.38 -39.56 30.67
N ALA A 162 12.79 -38.70 29.73
CA ALA A 162 14.06 -37.96 29.81
C ALA A 162 14.28 -37.04 28.59
N ARG A 163 14.46 -35.76 28.90
CA ARG A 163 15.39 -34.73 28.37
C ARG A 163 16.05 -34.87 26.98
N ALA A 164 15.94 -33.73 26.28
CA ALA A 164 16.96 -32.92 25.59
C ALA A 164 17.41 -33.24 24.15
N ASP A 165 17.66 -32.11 23.46
CA ASP A 165 18.53 -31.87 22.30
C ASP A 165 17.94 -31.88 20.86
N THR A 166 17.76 -30.65 20.36
CA THR A 166 17.97 -30.22 18.97
C THR A 166 19.37 -30.61 18.45
N PRO A 167 19.55 -30.91 17.16
CA PRO A 167 19.99 -29.85 16.24
C PRO A 167 19.44 -29.93 14.79
N ALA A 168 19.33 -28.73 14.20
CA ALA A 168 19.69 -28.28 12.85
C ALA A 168 19.57 -29.21 11.61
N GLU A 169 18.94 -28.62 10.59
CA GLU A 169 19.26 -28.62 9.16
C GLU A 169 19.09 -29.91 8.31
N ARG A 170 18.14 -29.83 7.37
CA ARG A 170 18.38 -30.23 5.97
C ARG A 170 17.39 -29.60 4.96
N THR A 171 17.82 -28.45 4.41
CA THR A 171 18.04 -28.14 2.98
C THR A 171 17.02 -28.59 1.89
N LEU A 172 16.35 -27.58 1.30
CA LEU A 172 16.09 -27.28 -0.15
C LEU A 172 15.18 -28.16 -1.04
N ALA A 173 14.08 -27.54 -1.52
CA ALA A 173 13.90 -27.00 -2.90
C ALA A 173 12.58 -27.36 -3.64
N ARG A 174 12.13 -26.35 -4.41
CA ARG A 174 11.01 -26.25 -5.40
C ARG A 174 9.69 -25.76 -4.78
N GLY A 175 9.06 -24.66 -5.18
CA GLY A 175 9.25 -23.75 -6.33
C GLY A 175 7.85 -23.31 -6.76
N GLY A 176 7.49 -22.04 -6.55
CA GLY A 176 6.19 -21.49 -6.93
C GLY A 176 6.08 -20.03 -6.50
N ALA A 177 5.88 -19.13 -7.47
CA ALA A 177 5.74 -17.70 -7.26
C ALA A 177 4.54 -17.41 -6.34
N GLY A 178 4.84 -16.88 -5.16
CA GLY A 178 3.88 -16.33 -4.21
C GLY A 178 4.65 -15.32 -3.37
N GLU A 179 4.26 -14.07 -3.44
CA GLU A 179 4.86 -12.98 -2.68
C GLU A 179 4.82 -13.32 -1.18
N ALA A 180 5.97 -13.19 -0.53
CA ALA A 180 6.13 -13.55 0.87
C ALA A 180 5.47 -12.51 1.78
N PRO A 181 4.82 -12.92 2.89
CA PRO A 181 4.37 -11.99 3.92
C PRO A 181 5.58 -11.47 4.70
N TRP A 182 5.74 -10.14 4.76
CA TRP A 182 6.81 -9.48 5.50
C TRP A 182 6.58 -9.67 7.00
N ALA A 183 7.45 -10.45 7.64
CA ALA A 183 7.45 -10.63 9.07
C ALA A 183 7.93 -9.35 9.75
N GLY A 184 7.01 -8.67 10.44
CA GLY A 184 7.23 -7.76 11.58
C GLY A 184 8.56 -6.99 11.59
N GLY A 185 8.64 -5.93 10.80
CA GLY A 185 9.73 -4.96 10.87
C GLY A 185 9.27 -3.64 10.27
N SER A 186 9.61 -2.52 10.92
CA SER A 186 9.29 -1.16 10.48
C SER A 186 9.47 -0.97 8.96
N PRO A 187 8.63 -0.12 8.32
CA PRO A 187 8.66 0.08 6.88
C PRO A 187 10.06 0.48 6.38
N PRO A 188 10.42 0.10 5.15
CA PRO A 188 11.79 0.16 4.67
C PRO A 188 12.34 1.58 4.75
N THR A 189 13.51 1.68 5.37
CA THR A 189 14.34 2.87 5.65
C THR A 189 14.54 3.81 4.44
N ILE A 190 14.25 3.35 3.22
CA ILE A 190 14.42 4.11 1.97
C ILE A 190 13.48 5.33 1.92
N TYR A 191 12.23 5.20 2.38
CA TYR A 191 11.27 6.32 2.40
C TYR A 191 11.62 7.37 3.47
N ARG A 192 12.04 6.94 4.67
CA ARG A 192 12.57 7.84 5.72
C ARG A 192 13.84 8.59 5.28
N GLN A 193 14.70 7.96 4.49
CA GLN A 193 15.96 8.57 4.08
C GLN A 193 15.80 9.72 3.08
N ARG A 194 14.78 9.70 2.20
CA ARG A 194 14.54 10.81 1.27
C ARG A 194 13.98 12.05 1.98
N ALA A 195 13.01 11.88 2.89
CA ALA A 195 12.50 12.97 3.74
C ALA A 195 13.60 13.58 4.64
N CYS A 196 14.45 12.75 5.28
CA CYS A 196 15.52 13.25 6.15
C CYS A 196 16.73 13.85 5.40
N ARG A 197 17.04 13.42 4.16
CA ARG A 197 18.15 14.02 3.39
C ARG A 197 17.83 15.44 2.89
N ARG A 198 16.56 15.77 2.62
CA ARG A 198 16.17 17.08 2.08
C ARG A 198 15.84 18.13 3.15
N ALA A 199 15.36 17.73 4.33
CA ALA A 199 15.20 18.63 5.48
C ALA A 199 16.54 19.28 5.93
N LYS A 200 17.68 18.61 5.70
CA LYS A 200 19.02 19.17 5.94
C LYS A 200 19.42 20.27 4.94
N ASN A 201 18.75 20.38 3.79
CA ASN A 201 19.00 21.43 2.80
C ASN A 201 18.13 22.68 3.01
N ILE A 202 16.96 22.55 3.65
CA ILE A 202 16.09 23.71 3.98
C ILE A 202 16.69 24.59 5.10
N VAL A 203 17.53 24.03 5.99
CA VAL A 203 18.21 24.78 7.06
C VAL A 203 19.50 25.48 6.58
N LYS A 204 19.90 25.30 5.31
CA LYS A 204 21.03 26.00 4.68
C LYS A 204 20.56 27.07 3.69
N LEU A 205 19.74 28.01 4.15
CA LEU A 205 19.62 29.30 3.46
C LEU A 205 20.75 30.22 3.95
N PRO A 206 21.51 30.88 3.06
CA PRO A 206 22.47 31.90 3.48
C PRO A 206 21.71 33.06 4.14
N ARG A 207 22.20 33.52 5.30
CA ARG A 207 21.79 34.83 5.82
C ARG A 207 22.19 35.88 4.79
N ALA A 208 21.20 36.62 4.30
CA ALA A 208 21.42 37.77 3.42
C ALA A 208 22.31 38.82 4.12
N PRO A 209 23.10 39.59 3.35
CA PRO A 209 24.01 40.61 3.88
C PRO A 209 23.27 41.78 4.56
#